data_AF-A0A2N1SX51-F1
#
_entry.id   AF-A0A2N1SX51-F1
#
_cell.length_a   1.000
_cell.length_b   1.000
_cell.length_c   1.000
_cell.angle_alpha   90.00
_cell.angle_beta   90.00
_cell.angle_gamma   90.00
#
_symmetry.space_group_name_H-M   'P 1'
#
loop_
_entity.id
_entity.type
_entity.pdbx_description
1 polymer ?
#
loop_
_entity_poly.entity_id
_entity_poly.type
_entity_poly.pdbx_seq_one_letter_code
_entity_poly.pdbx_strand_id
1 'polypeptide(L)'
;MSQGVQISQSGYDLDKDKRSGEPDRSVETLRYMVSGIAIPYLRGSSISLQRFSEASKKEKNIAYVYECLHEASLLLEDLDTVDRYVIMCGQNHELHEKILNMRNHIRHDLRDNLTHESNKGRITRAKKLGVNENLLVSIAFDVDLIIVGKTKLTTAEVLEFLNFSGKVLNSLIDEGRLKGRVKNS
;
A
#
# COMPACT_ATOMS: atom_id res chain seq x y z
N MET A 1 -15.60 -23.95 -5.73
CA MET A 1 -14.44 -23.89 -4.83
C MET A 1 -14.37 -22.47 -4.26
N SER A 2 -14.84 -22.25 -3.03
CA SER A 2 -14.79 -20.93 -2.40
C SER A 2 -13.44 -20.75 -1.72
N GLN A 3 -12.56 -19.94 -2.30
CA GLN A 3 -11.37 -19.48 -1.58
C GLN A 3 -11.77 -18.26 -0.75
N GLY A 4 -11.93 -18.44 0.55
CA GLY A 4 -12.22 -17.37 1.51
C GLY A 4 -11.42 -17.60 2.79
N VAL A 5 -11.23 -16.56 3.59
CA VAL A 5 -10.72 -16.72 4.97
C VAL A 5 -11.93 -16.58 5.88
N GLN A 6 -12.36 -17.68 6.51
CA GLN A 6 -13.40 -17.63 7.53
C GLN A 6 -12.80 -17.33 8.90
N ILE A 7 -13.20 -16.20 9.47
CA ILE A 7 -12.82 -15.76 10.82
C ILE A 7 -13.92 -16.20 11.79
N SER A 8 -13.56 -16.83 12.91
CA SER A 8 -14.58 -17.41 13.80
C SER A 8 -15.39 -16.33 14.53
N GLN A 9 -16.71 -16.35 14.34
CA GLN A 9 -17.69 -15.51 15.05
C GLN A 9 -17.99 -15.98 16.50
N SER A 10 -16.99 -16.39 17.28
CA SER A 10 -17.21 -16.51 18.73
C SER A 10 -17.31 -15.09 19.27
N GLY A 11 -18.55 -14.64 19.50
CA GLY A 11 -18.99 -13.25 19.49
C GLY A 11 -18.41 -12.33 20.56
N TYR A 12 -18.58 -11.04 20.32
CA TYR A 12 -18.56 -10.01 21.35
C TYR A 12 -19.83 -9.18 21.20
N ASP A 13 -20.78 -9.41 22.11
CA ASP A 13 -21.61 -8.31 22.59
C ASP A 13 -20.68 -7.30 23.25
N LEU A 14 -20.83 -6.03 22.85
CA LEU A 14 -20.11 -4.89 23.41
C LEU A 14 -20.66 -4.59 24.80
N ASP A 15 -20.42 -5.48 25.77
CA ASP A 15 -20.66 -5.17 27.17
C ASP A 15 -19.63 -4.12 27.62
N LYS A 16 -20.16 -3.00 28.09
CA LYS A 16 -19.47 -1.73 28.39
C LYS A 16 -18.58 -1.74 29.63
N ASP A 17 -18.29 -2.89 30.24
CA ASP A 17 -17.52 -2.97 31.48
C ASP A 17 -16.28 -3.86 31.32
N LYS A 18 -15.19 -3.30 30.77
CA LYS A 18 -13.88 -3.95 30.79
C LYS A 18 -13.05 -3.50 31.99
N ARG A 19 -12.87 -4.46 32.91
CA ARG A 19 -11.86 -4.47 33.97
C ARG A 19 -10.46 -4.29 33.39
N SER A 20 -9.68 -3.44 34.02
CA SER A 20 -8.27 -3.16 33.74
C SER A 20 -7.39 -4.39 34.05
N GLY A 21 -6.69 -4.93 33.05
CA GLY A 21 -5.60 -5.88 33.29
C GLY A 21 -5.28 -6.90 32.19
N GLU A 22 -6.17 -7.18 31.23
CA GLU A 22 -5.86 -8.04 30.09
C GLU A 22 -5.34 -7.21 28.90
N PRO A 23 -4.27 -7.62 28.18
CA PRO A 23 -3.96 -7.01 26.89
C PRO A 23 -5.19 -7.15 26.01
N ASP A 24 -5.66 -6.03 25.48
CA ASP A 24 -6.99 -5.94 24.89
C ASP A 24 -7.12 -6.96 23.74
N ARG A 25 -7.80 -8.09 24.00
CA ARG A 25 -8.07 -9.17 23.03
C ARG A 25 -8.65 -8.66 21.71
N SER A 26 -9.21 -7.44 21.70
CA SER A 26 -9.69 -6.73 20.51
C SER A 26 -8.55 -6.40 19.52
N VAL A 27 -7.39 -5.95 20.02
CA VAL A 27 -6.26 -5.48 19.21
C VAL A 27 -5.54 -6.66 18.54
N GLU A 28 -5.35 -7.75 19.28
CA GLU A 28 -4.74 -8.97 18.76
C GLU A 28 -5.60 -9.61 17.67
N THR A 29 -6.91 -9.72 17.90
CA THR A 29 -7.86 -10.25 16.91
C THR A 29 -7.89 -9.38 15.65
N LEU A 30 -7.83 -8.06 15.81
CA LEU A 30 -7.81 -7.11 14.70
C LEU A 30 -6.58 -7.29 13.79
N ARG A 31 -5.40 -7.61 14.35
CA ARG A 31 -4.19 -7.89 13.56
C ARG A 31 -4.35 -9.11 12.65
N TYR A 32 -4.98 -10.18 13.14
CA TYR A 32 -5.25 -11.37 12.34
C TYR A 32 -6.28 -11.11 11.24
N MET A 33 -7.34 -10.35 11.55
CA MET A 33 -8.36 -9.95 10.56
C MET A 33 -7.76 -9.09 9.45
N VAL A 34 -6.99 -8.06 9.84
CA VAL A 34 -6.29 -7.16 8.94
C VAL A 34 -5.34 -7.93 8.01
N SER A 35 -4.61 -8.91 8.55
CA SER A 35 -3.70 -9.72 7.74
C SER A 35 -4.41 -10.51 6.64
N GLY A 36 -5.60 -11.04 6.93
CA GLY A 36 -6.43 -11.73 5.93
C GLY A 36 -6.91 -10.81 4.79
N ILE A 37 -7.26 -9.56 5.11
CA ILE A 37 -7.70 -8.56 4.12
C ILE A 37 -6.51 -8.01 3.32
N ALA A 38 -5.31 -7.95 3.91
CA ALA A 38 -4.11 -7.43 3.26
C ALA A 38 -3.57 -8.36 2.15
N ILE A 39 -3.77 -9.68 2.25
CA ILE A 39 -3.24 -10.65 1.28
C ILE A 39 -3.70 -10.40 -0.17
N PRO A 40 -4.99 -10.15 -0.45
CA PRO A 40 -5.43 -9.76 -1.78
C PRO A 40 -4.67 -8.56 -2.35
N TYR A 41 -4.43 -7.51 -1.56
CA TYR A 41 -3.68 -6.33 -2.00
C TYR A 41 -2.19 -6.61 -2.18
N LEU A 42 -1.60 -7.49 -1.37
CA LEU A 42 -0.23 -7.96 -1.55
C LEU A 42 -0.08 -8.68 -2.90
N ARG A 43 -1.03 -9.56 -3.24
CA ARG A 43 -1.06 -10.27 -4.53
C ARG A 43 -1.33 -9.31 -5.68
N GLY A 44 -2.27 -8.37 -5.52
CA GLY A 44 -2.56 -7.30 -6.48
C GLY A 44 -1.31 -6.49 -6.80
N SER A 45 -0.59 -6.04 -5.77
CA SER A 45 0.67 -5.32 -5.90
C SER A 45 1.71 -6.09 -6.70
N SER A 46 1.88 -7.40 -6.46
CA SER A 46 2.83 -8.23 -7.23
C SER A 46 2.46 -8.31 -8.71
N ILE A 47 1.16 -8.40 -9.02
CA ILE A 47 0.67 -8.43 -10.41
C ILE A 47 0.89 -7.07 -11.07
N SER A 48 0.53 -5.97 -10.41
CA SER A 48 0.75 -4.62 -10.92
C SER A 48 2.23 -4.28 -11.07
N LEU A 49 3.10 -4.81 -10.20
CA LEU A 49 4.55 -4.68 -10.34
C LEU A 49 5.05 -5.34 -11.62
N GLN A 50 4.58 -6.56 -11.90
CA GLN A 50 4.92 -7.26 -13.14
C GLN A 50 4.46 -6.46 -14.37
N ARG A 51 3.20 -6.02 -14.38
CA ARG A 51 2.64 -5.24 -15.49
C ARG A 51 3.38 -3.92 -15.70
N PHE A 52 3.71 -3.22 -14.61
CA PHE A 52 4.53 -2.02 -14.70
C PHE A 52 5.92 -2.32 -15.29
N SER A 53 6.60 -3.36 -14.81
CA SER A 53 7.89 -3.80 -15.35
C SER A 53 7.80 -4.07 -16.86
N GLU A 54 6.78 -4.80 -17.30
CA GLU A 54 6.53 -5.09 -18.71
C GLU A 54 6.26 -3.81 -19.53
N ALA A 55 5.40 -2.92 -19.04
CA ALA A 55 5.12 -1.63 -19.68
C ALA A 55 6.37 -0.75 -19.79
N SER A 56 7.19 -0.71 -18.74
CA SER A 56 8.40 0.12 -18.66
C SER A 56 9.50 -0.27 -19.66
N LYS A 57 9.41 -1.48 -20.24
CA LYS A 57 10.35 -2.03 -21.21
C LYS A 57 9.93 -1.80 -22.67
N LYS A 58 8.73 -1.25 -22.90
CA LYS A 58 8.24 -0.96 -24.25
C LYS A 58 8.92 0.26 -24.85
N GLU A 59 8.76 0.44 -26.15
CA GLU A 59 9.26 1.60 -26.87
C GLU A 59 8.68 2.90 -26.30
N LYS A 60 9.55 3.90 -26.07
CA LYS A 60 9.18 5.19 -25.46
C LYS A 60 8.37 6.04 -26.44
N ASN A 61 7.05 5.84 -26.43
CA ASN A 61 6.06 6.64 -27.15
C ASN A 61 4.95 7.11 -26.18
N ILE A 62 3.91 7.76 -26.70
CA ILE A 62 2.82 8.24 -25.85
C ILE A 62 2.02 7.11 -25.19
N ALA A 63 1.86 5.97 -25.88
CA ALA A 63 1.18 4.81 -25.32
C ALA A 63 1.97 4.21 -24.14
N TYR A 64 3.31 4.20 -24.25
CA TYR A 64 4.20 3.85 -23.14
C TYR A 64 3.95 4.70 -21.91
N VAL A 65 3.82 6.03 -22.07
CA VAL A 65 3.56 6.93 -20.94
C VAL A 65 2.21 6.62 -20.28
N TYR A 66 1.16 6.42 -21.08
CA TYR A 66 -0.17 6.11 -20.55
C TYR A 66 -0.22 4.78 -19.81
N GLU A 67 0.41 3.75 -20.37
CA GLU A 67 0.45 2.43 -19.77
C GLU A 67 1.28 2.42 -18.49
N CYS A 68 2.48 3.02 -18.50
CA CYS A 68 3.31 3.14 -17.29
C CYS A 68 2.60 3.95 -16.20
N LEU A 69 1.92 5.04 -16.56
CA LEU A 69 1.17 5.85 -15.60
C LEU A 69 0.00 5.08 -14.99
N HIS A 70 -0.74 4.32 -15.81
CA HIS A 70 -1.83 3.47 -15.34
C HIS A 70 -1.33 2.41 -14.36
N GLU A 71 -0.34 1.62 -14.75
CA GLU A 71 0.18 0.53 -13.93
C GLU A 71 0.89 1.04 -12.67
N ALA A 72 1.65 2.14 -12.75
CA ALA A 72 2.25 2.77 -11.58
C ALA A 72 1.20 3.30 -10.58
N SER A 73 0.10 3.88 -11.08
CA SER A 73 -1.00 4.38 -10.25
C SER A 73 -1.74 3.25 -9.51
N LEU A 74 -1.92 2.10 -10.17
CA LEU A 74 -2.49 0.91 -9.54
C LEU A 74 -1.54 0.32 -8.50
N LEU A 75 -0.28 0.11 -8.89
CA LEU A 75 0.76 -0.42 -8.02
C LEU A 75 0.88 0.40 -6.73
N LEU A 76 1.01 1.72 -6.83
CA LEU A 76 1.18 2.59 -5.68
C LEU A 76 -0.03 2.62 -4.73
N GLU A 77 -1.24 2.41 -5.24
CA GLU A 77 -2.44 2.31 -4.39
C GLU A 77 -2.48 0.99 -3.61
N ASP A 78 -2.18 -0.12 -4.29
CA ASP A 78 -2.11 -1.42 -3.63
C ASP A 78 -0.97 -1.46 -2.60
N LEU A 79 0.18 -0.87 -2.93
CA LEU A 79 1.32 -0.73 -2.00
C LEU A 79 0.95 0.11 -0.77
N ASP A 80 0.31 1.28 -0.94
CA ASP A 80 -0.15 2.11 0.19
C ASP A 80 -1.15 1.35 1.07
N THR A 81 -2.00 0.52 0.46
CA THR A 81 -2.97 -0.30 1.19
C THR A 81 -2.28 -1.40 2.00
N VAL A 82 -1.34 -2.14 1.39
CA VAL A 82 -0.52 -3.15 2.07
C VAL A 82 0.24 -2.53 3.25
N ASP A 83 0.87 -1.39 3.00
CA ASP A 83 1.68 -0.67 3.98
C ASP A 83 0.86 -0.21 5.19
N ARG A 84 -0.35 0.32 4.97
CA ARG A 84 -1.29 0.64 6.05
C ARG A 84 -1.59 -0.57 6.93
N TYR A 85 -1.82 -1.73 6.33
CA TYR A 85 -2.10 -2.94 7.09
C TYR A 85 -0.87 -3.44 7.86
N VAL A 86 0.31 -3.35 7.28
CA VAL A 86 1.59 -3.65 7.95
C VAL A 86 1.78 -2.73 9.17
N ILE A 87 1.48 -1.43 9.04
CA ILE A 87 1.49 -0.45 10.14
C ILE A 87 0.45 -0.76 11.21
N MET A 88 -0.78 -1.14 10.83
CA MET A 88 -1.80 -1.59 11.78
C MET A 88 -1.36 -2.85 12.55
N CYS A 89 -0.48 -3.65 11.97
CA CYS A 89 0.15 -4.79 12.63
C CYS A 89 1.37 -4.41 13.49
N GLY A 90 1.71 -3.13 13.59
CA GLY A 90 2.81 -2.60 14.40
C GLY A 90 4.18 -2.70 13.74
N GLN A 91 4.23 -2.91 12.43
CA GLN A 91 5.48 -2.97 11.65
C GLN A 91 5.60 -1.73 10.77
N ASN A 92 6.82 -1.29 10.46
CA ASN A 92 7.04 -0.12 9.60
C ASN A 92 8.16 -0.41 8.60
N HIS A 93 8.09 0.21 7.43
CA HIS A 93 9.08 0.10 6.37
C HIS A 93 9.57 1.48 5.94
N GLU A 94 10.83 1.60 5.52
CA GLU A 94 11.42 2.87 5.08
C GLU A 94 10.73 3.49 3.86
N LEU A 95 10.02 2.66 3.08
CA LEU A 95 9.28 3.11 1.90
C LEU A 95 7.91 3.71 2.22
N HIS A 96 7.43 3.69 3.47
CA HIS A 96 6.10 4.17 3.84
C HIS A 96 5.80 5.57 3.30
N GLU A 97 6.64 6.55 3.69
CA GLU A 97 6.44 7.93 3.25
C GLU A 97 6.65 8.07 1.74
N LYS A 98 7.56 7.29 1.15
CA LYS A 98 7.87 7.34 -0.29
C LYS A 98 6.65 6.92 -1.10
N ILE A 99 6.06 5.76 -0.79
CA ILE A 99 4.87 5.20 -1.45
C ILE A 99 3.68 6.15 -1.30
N LEU A 100 3.38 6.58 -0.07
CA LEU A 100 2.26 7.47 0.21
C LEU A 100 2.33 8.78 -0.58
N ASN A 101 3.50 9.43 -0.60
CA ASN A 101 3.68 10.70 -1.29
C ASN A 101 3.61 10.54 -2.81
N MET A 102 4.25 9.52 -3.37
CA MET A 102 4.19 9.25 -4.82
C MET A 102 2.76 8.92 -5.25
N ARG A 103 2.06 8.03 -4.54
CA ARG A 103 0.65 7.71 -4.79
C ARG A 103 -0.20 8.98 -4.82
N ASN A 104 -0.07 9.80 -3.77
CA ASN A 104 -0.88 11.01 -3.65
C ASN A 104 -0.58 12.01 -4.77
N HIS A 105 0.68 12.16 -5.20
CA HIS A 105 1.02 13.03 -6.31
C HIS A 105 0.37 12.55 -7.61
N ILE A 106 0.49 11.26 -7.93
CA ILE A 106 -0.07 10.69 -9.17
C ILE A 106 -1.60 10.79 -9.20
N ARG A 107 -2.29 10.55 -8.08
CA ARG A 107 -3.76 10.50 -8.04
C ARG A 107 -4.45 11.82 -7.70
N HIS A 108 -3.86 12.63 -6.83
CA HIS A 108 -4.55 13.79 -6.27
C HIS A 108 -4.08 15.11 -6.85
N ASP A 109 -2.81 15.27 -7.21
CA ASP A 109 -2.33 16.61 -7.59
C ASP A 109 -3.01 17.11 -8.88
N LEU A 110 -3.35 16.25 -9.84
CA LEU A 110 -4.07 16.68 -11.05
C LEU A 110 -5.52 17.15 -10.76
N ARG A 111 -6.18 16.57 -9.75
CA ARG A 111 -7.57 16.91 -9.36
C ARG A 111 -7.62 18.08 -8.37
N ASP A 112 -6.72 18.08 -7.39
CA ASP A 112 -6.64 19.08 -6.32
C ASP A 112 -6.09 20.42 -6.85
N ASN A 113 -5.18 20.39 -7.83
CA ASN A 113 -4.60 21.60 -8.42
C ASN A 113 -5.59 22.41 -9.26
N LEU A 114 -6.67 21.81 -9.75
CA LEU A 114 -7.71 22.53 -10.49
C LEU A 114 -8.68 23.28 -9.58
N THR A 115 -8.67 23.00 -8.27
CA THR A 115 -9.73 23.46 -7.35
C THR A 115 -9.22 24.25 -6.15
N HIS A 116 -8.00 24.00 -5.65
CA HIS A 116 -7.53 24.63 -4.41
C HIS A 116 -6.04 25.01 -4.45
N GLU A 117 -5.74 26.22 -4.92
CA GLU A 117 -4.38 26.78 -5.00
C GLU A 117 -3.63 26.85 -3.65
N SER A 118 -4.33 26.85 -2.51
CA SER A 118 -3.74 26.99 -1.16
C SER A 118 -3.65 25.67 -0.37
N ASN A 119 -3.72 24.51 -1.02
CA ASN A 119 -3.69 23.21 -0.34
C ASN A 119 -2.33 22.96 0.37
N LYS A 120 -2.29 23.12 1.71
CA LYS A 120 -1.08 22.90 2.54
C LYS A 120 -0.49 21.49 2.42
N GLY A 121 -1.35 20.49 2.21
CA GLY A 121 -0.92 19.11 1.99
C GLY A 121 -0.09 18.97 0.72
N ARG A 122 -0.52 19.64 -0.35
CA ARG A 122 0.22 19.70 -1.62
C ARG A 122 1.60 20.33 -1.45
N ILE A 123 1.70 21.51 -0.83
CA ILE A 123 2.98 22.23 -0.64
C ILE A 123 3.98 21.33 0.10
N THR A 124 3.51 20.65 1.15
CA THR A 124 4.32 19.72 1.93
C THR A 124 4.78 18.53 1.08
N ARG A 125 3.89 17.90 0.31
CA ARG A 125 4.24 16.79 -0.60
C ARG A 125 5.20 17.22 -1.70
N ALA A 126 4.97 18.36 -2.35
CA ALA A 126 5.84 18.91 -3.39
C ALA A 126 7.27 19.09 -2.87
N LYS A 127 7.43 19.63 -1.64
CA LYS A 127 8.73 19.72 -0.97
C LYS A 127 9.37 18.35 -0.74
N LYS A 128 8.61 17.37 -0.22
CA LYS A 128 9.12 15.99 0.03
C LYS A 128 9.56 15.30 -1.26
N LEU A 129 8.84 15.52 -2.36
CA LEU A 129 9.13 14.92 -3.67
C LEU A 129 10.14 15.75 -4.49
N GLY A 130 10.53 16.93 -4.02
CA GLY A 130 11.38 17.86 -4.77
C GLY A 130 10.74 18.38 -6.07
N VAL A 131 9.41 18.46 -6.10
CA VAL A 131 8.60 18.95 -7.22
C VAL A 131 8.37 20.45 -7.05
N ASN A 132 8.37 21.20 -8.16
CA ASN A 132 7.88 22.57 -8.15
C ASN A 132 6.36 22.55 -7.98
N GLU A 133 5.84 23.21 -6.94
CA GLU A 133 4.41 23.21 -6.60
C GLU A 133 3.49 23.74 -7.72
N ASN A 134 4.06 24.47 -8.69
CA ASN A 134 3.34 25.00 -9.85
C ASN A 134 3.33 24.04 -11.05
N LEU A 135 4.07 22.93 -11.00
CA LEU A 135 4.06 21.92 -12.05
C LEU A 135 2.98 20.87 -11.73
N LEU A 136 1.94 20.83 -12.57
CA LEU A 136 0.77 19.97 -12.40
C LEU A 136 1.12 18.47 -12.40
N VAL A 137 2.18 18.07 -13.11
CA VAL A 137 2.67 16.69 -13.20
C VAL A 137 4.18 16.70 -13.38
N SER A 138 4.92 16.13 -12.42
CA SER A 138 6.36 15.87 -12.57
C SER A 138 6.60 14.37 -12.43
N ILE A 139 6.17 13.61 -13.44
CA ILE A 139 6.26 12.16 -13.47
C ILE A 139 7.07 11.75 -14.69
N ALA A 140 8.03 10.85 -14.49
CA ALA A 140 8.77 10.20 -15.57
C ALA A 140 8.90 8.71 -15.28
N PHE A 141 9.08 7.93 -16.34
CA PHE A 141 9.26 6.49 -16.27
C PHE A 141 10.55 6.11 -16.99
N ASP A 142 11.23 5.12 -16.44
CA ASP A 142 12.31 4.41 -17.13
C ASP A 142 12.15 2.91 -16.87
N VAL A 143 13.01 2.10 -17.51
CA VAL A 143 12.99 0.64 -17.32
C VAL A 143 13.06 0.31 -15.84
N ASP A 144 12.00 -0.33 -15.33
CA ASP A 144 11.88 -0.76 -13.94
C ASP A 144 11.99 0.38 -12.90
N LEU A 145 11.63 1.61 -13.28
CA LEU A 145 11.79 2.81 -12.46
C LEU A 145 10.63 3.80 -12.61
N ILE A 146 10.05 4.19 -11.46
CA ILE A 146 9.09 5.30 -11.35
C ILE A 146 9.81 6.52 -10.77
N ILE A 147 9.64 7.68 -11.42
CA ILE A 147 10.24 8.95 -10.99
C ILE A 147 9.12 9.96 -10.76
N VAL A 148 9.09 10.56 -9.58
CA VAL A 148 8.19 11.67 -9.23
C VAL A 148 9.02 12.81 -8.65
N GLY A 149 9.15 13.90 -9.40
CA GLY A 149 10.07 14.99 -9.08
C GLY A 149 11.51 14.49 -8.99
N LYS A 150 12.10 14.59 -7.80
CA LYS A 150 13.43 14.07 -7.47
C LYS A 150 13.40 12.68 -6.82
N THR A 151 12.21 12.20 -6.45
CA THR A 151 12.04 10.90 -5.80
C THR A 151 11.99 9.78 -6.83
N LYS A 152 12.68 8.68 -6.51
CA LYS A 152 12.79 7.48 -7.33
C LYS A 152 12.29 6.27 -6.56
N LEU A 153 11.61 5.39 -7.26
CA LEU A 153 11.16 4.09 -6.76
C LEU A 153 11.41 3.03 -7.83
N THR A 154 12.32 2.11 -7.54
CA THR A 154 12.66 0.99 -8.42
C THR A 154 11.75 -0.21 -8.18
N THR A 155 11.59 -1.08 -9.17
CA THR A 155 10.85 -2.34 -8.98
C THR A 155 11.53 -3.27 -7.97
N ALA A 156 12.86 -3.18 -7.81
CA ALA A 156 13.63 -3.92 -6.82
C ALA A 156 13.26 -3.48 -5.39
N GLU A 157 13.25 -2.18 -5.10
CA GLU A 157 12.79 -1.65 -3.80
C GLU A 157 11.34 -2.08 -3.50
N VAL A 158 10.47 -2.06 -4.52
CA VAL A 158 9.09 -2.53 -4.37
C VAL A 158 9.05 -4.02 -4.05
N LEU A 159 9.83 -4.85 -4.73
CA LEU A 159 9.90 -6.29 -4.49
C LEU A 159 10.40 -6.60 -3.07
N GLU A 160 11.40 -5.86 -2.58
CA GLU A 160 11.88 -5.97 -1.20
C GLU A 160 10.78 -5.65 -0.19
N PHE A 161 10.04 -4.55 -0.40
CA PHE A 161 8.90 -4.19 0.42
C PHE A 161 7.79 -5.26 0.39
N LEU A 162 7.48 -5.83 -0.78
CA LEU A 162 6.49 -6.89 -0.91
C LEU A 162 6.92 -8.17 -0.18
N ASN A 163 8.21 -8.52 -0.26
CA ASN A 163 8.76 -9.67 0.47
C ASN A 163 8.72 -9.44 1.98
N PHE A 164 9.07 -8.24 2.45
CA PHE A 164 8.95 -7.85 3.85
C PHE A 164 7.50 -7.97 4.33
N SER A 165 6.58 -7.32 3.62
CA SER A 165 5.14 -7.31 3.94
C SER A 165 4.57 -8.73 3.95
N GLY A 166 4.93 -9.54 2.95
CA GLY A 166 4.52 -10.96 2.89
C GLY A 166 4.99 -11.76 4.08
N LYS A 167 6.24 -11.58 4.55
CA LYS A 167 6.74 -12.25 5.76
C LYS A 167 5.95 -11.83 7.00
N VAL A 168 5.69 -10.54 7.18
CA VAL A 168 4.91 -10.01 8.30
C VAL A 168 3.50 -10.61 8.31
N LEU A 169 2.78 -10.51 7.19
CA LEU A 169 1.39 -10.92 7.09
C LEU A 169 1.22 -12.44 7.22
N ASN A 170 2.10 -13.22 6.61
CA ASN A 170 2.06 -14.68 6.73
C ASN A 170 2.37 -15.13 8.16
N SER A 171 3.37 -14.53 8.83
CA SER A 171 3.68 -14.84 10.23
C SER A 171 2.47 -14.61 11.14
N LEU A 172 1.72 -13.53 10.93
CA LEU A 172 0.52 -13.22 11.71
C LEU A 172 -0.61 -14.21 11.44
N ILE A 173 -0.80 -14.64 10.20
CA ILE A 173 -1.79 -15.67 9.86
C ILE A 173 -1.44 -16.99 10.52
N ASP A 174 -0.17 -17.40 10.47
CA ASP A 174 0.28 -18.65 11.07
C ASP A 174 0.16 -18.62 12.60
N GLU A 175 0.50 -17.50 13.22
CA GLU A 175 0.26 -17.28 14.65
C GLU A 175 -1.25 -17.35 14.99
N GLY A 176 -2.08 -16.69 14.18
CA GLY A 176 -3.53 -16.72 14.31
C GLY A 176 -4.10 -18.14 14.17
N ARG A 177 -3.52 -18.97 13.29
CA ARG A 177 -3.87 -20.41 13.17
C ARG A 177 -3.50 -21.19 14.41
N LEU A 178 -2.27 -21.04 14.89
CA LEU A 178 -1.79 -21.71 16.12
C LEU A 178 -2.66 -21.37 17.33
N LYS A 179 -3.15 -20.14 17.40
CA LYS A 179 -4.05 -19.65 18.45
C LYS A 179 -5.54 -19.95 18.21
N GLY A 180 -5.89 -20.67 17.13
CA GLY A 180 -7.27 -21.02 16.79
C GLY A 180 -8.16 -19.82 16.39
N ARG A 181 -7.55 -18.69 16.02
CA ARG A 181 -8.22 -17.43 15.61
C ARG A 181 -8.48 -17.36 14.11
N VAL A 182 -7.70 -18.10 13.31
CA VAL A 182 -7.86 -18.20 11.85
C VAL A 182 -8.08 -19.67 11.49
N LYS A 183 -9.11 -19.96 10.69
CA LYS A 183 -9.42 -21.31 10.21
C LYS A 183 -9.17 -21.42 8.71
N ASN A 184 -8.68 -22.57 8.25
CA ASN A 184 -8.69 -22.90 6.83
C ASN A 184 -10.12 -23.30 6.47
N SER A 185 -10.74 -22.60 5.51
CA SER A 185 -11.97 -23.06 4.86
C SER A 185 -11.63 -23.96 3.68
#